data_AF-A0A6A1Q5K8-F1
#
_entry.id   AF-A0A6A1Q5K8-F1
#
_cell.length_a   1.000
_cell.length_b   1.000
_cell.length_c   1.000
_cell.angle_alpha   90.00
_cell.angle_beta   90.00
_cell.angle_gamma   90.00
#
_symmetry.space_group_name_H-M   'P 1'
#
loop_
_entity.id
_entity.type
_entity.pdbx_description
1 polymer ?
#
loop_
_entity_poly.entity_id
_entity_poly.type
_entity_poly.pdbx_seq_one_letter_code
_entity_poly.pdbx_strand_id
1 'polypeptide(L)'
;MTKSASTPVLIDAAFLKRAYQLIKSANLGKSEFDPTESFSPDLFVLCAEQALKMGQPEVSEDCIRMYFKVKGPVTQFLGRAHLCRAQLCAPKSTENMEEFENCVTQYMKAINFAKGEPRYYFLVYNASVLYWRMARPFLKPGYHHHLIPSLLQIVSVLNETEEEDKGWRAELMLELLECYLQAGKHEEAAKFCATAAPFIKANAPQKYRQIFALMVRHELMDELQLKEEKRSSISLSVTFQINMLKA
;
A
#
# COMPACT_ATOMS: atom_id res chain seq x y z
N MET A 1 15.60 40.39 2.72
CA MET A 1 16.60 39.39 3.18
C MET A 1 15.90 38.05 3.34
N THR A 2 15.89 37.26 2.27
CA THR A 2 15.36 35.90 2.20
C THR A 2 16.31 34.93 2.90
N LYS A 3 15.89 34.33 4.02
CA LYS A 3 16.65 33.25 4.68
C LYS A 3 16.76 32.06 3.73
N SER A 4 17.98 31.62 3.48
CA SER A 4 18.34 30.50 2.61
C SER A 4 17.83 29.18 3.18
N ALA A 5 16.77 28.62 2.59
CA ALA A 5 16.32 27.26 2.84
C ALA A 5 17.20 26.18 2.17
N SER A 6 18.33 26.57 1.56
CA SER A 6 19.13 25.72 0.66
C SER A 6 20.27 24.93 1.32
N THR A 7 20.67 25.22 2.56
CA THR A 7 21.89 24.63 3.16
C THR A 7 21.74 23.20 3.70
N PRO A 8 20.65 22.80 4.39
CA PRO A 8 20.52 21.44 4.94
C PRO A 8 20.35 20.36 3.86
N VAL A 9 19.52 20.64 2.85
CA VAL A 9 19.21 19.71 1.74
C VAL A 9 20.46 19.36 0.93
N LEU A 10 21.37 20.32 0.74
CA LEU A 10 22.63 20.11 0.02
C LEU A 10 23.61 19.22 0.81
N ILE A 11 23.63 19.35 2.14
CA ILE A 11 24.48 18.54 3.03
C ILE A 11 24.01 17.08 3.02
N ASP A 12 22.70 16.85 3.14
CA ASP A 12 22.12 15.51 3.13
C ASP A 12 22.39 14.81 1.79
N ALA A 13 22.26 15.52 0.66
CA ALA A 13 22.54 14.96 -0.66
C ALA A 13 24.02 14.53 -0.82
N ALA A 14 24.94 15.29 -0.23
CA ALA A 14 26.36 14.93 -0.23
C ALA A 14 26.64 13.67 0.61
N PHE A 15 25.98 13.51 1.75
CA PHE A 15 26.10 12.29 2.58
C PHE A 15 25.53 11.06 1.88
N LEU A 16 24.35 11.16 1.27
CA LEU A 16 23.78 10.05 0.48
C LEU A 16 24.72 9.64 -0.65
N LYS A 17 25.25 10.62 -1.40
CA LYS A 17 26.19 10.35 -2.49
C LYS A 17 27.45 9.65 -1.99
N ARG A 18 28.02 10.11 -0.86
CA ARG A 18 29.19 9.46 -0.25
C ARG A 18 28.90 8.02 0.18
N ALA A 19 27.77 7.78 0.86
CA ALA A 19 27.36 6.45 1.27
C ALA A 19 27.19 5.51 0.07
N TYR A 20 26.51 5.97 -0.98
CA TYR A 20 26.35 5.23 -2.23
C TYR A 20 27.69 4.89 -2.88
N GLN A 21 28.62 5.84 -2.97
CA GLN A 21 29.95 5.59 -3.55
C GLN A 21 30.75 4.56 -2.74
N LEU A 22 30.72 4.65 -1.40
CA LEU A 22 31.41 3.69 -0.53
C LEU A 22 30.87 2.27 -0.67
N ILE A 23 29.55 2.11 -0.69
CA ILE A 23 28.89 0.82 -0.88
C ILE A 23 29.22 0.24 -2.27
N LYS A 24 29.22 1.09 -3.31
CA LYS A 24 29.55 0.69 -4.67
C LYS A 24 31.02 0.26 -4.81
N SER A 25 31.95 1.02 -4.25
CA SER A 25 33.38 0.69 -4.28
C SER A 25 33.67 -0.60 -3.51
N ALA A 26 33.09 -0.76 -2.32
CA ALA A 26 33.26 -1.98 -1.53
C ALA A 26 32.65 -3.21 -2.23
N ASN A 27 31.56 -3.04 -3.00
CA ASN A 27 30.98 -4.13 -3.77
C ASN A 27 31.85 -4.54 -4.99
N LEU A 28 32.55 -3.59 -5.61
CA LEU A 28 33.49 -3.83 -6.71
C LEU A 28 34.84 -4.39 -6.22
N GLY A 29 35.27 -3.97 -5.03
CA GLY A 29 36.54 -4.36 -4.41
C GLY A 29 36.54 -5.74 -3.76
N LYS A 30 35.44 -6.51 -3.83
CA LYS A 30 35.37 -7.87 -3.28
C LYS A 30 36.40 -8.79 -3.95
N SER A 31 37.58 -8.85 -3.33
CA SER A 31 38.50 -9.99 -3.41
C SER A 31 37.88 -11.14 -2.61
N GLU A 32 37.91 -12.36 -3.15
CA GLU A 32 37.44 -13.57 -2.45
C GLU A 32 38.20 -13.88 -1.14
N PHE A 33 39.25 -13.11 -0.81
CA PHE A 33 40.23 -13.45 0.22
C PHE A 33 40.30 -12.51 1.44
N ASP A 34 39.52 -11.42 1.52
CA ASP A 34 39.51 -10.54 2.71
C ASP A 34 38.12 -10.38 3.35
N PRO A 35 37.82 -11.16 4.41
CA PRO A 35 36.54 -11.10 5.11
C PRO A 35 36.34 -9.81 5.93
N THR A 36 37.37 -8.97 6.09
CA THR A 36 37.27 -7.71 6.86
C THR A 36 36.68 -6.54 6.06
N GLU A 37 36.65 -6.63 4.73
CA GLU A 37 36.04 -5.61 3.84
C GLU A 37 34.56 -5.89 3.49
N SER A 38 33.99 -6.98 4.02
CA SER A 38 32.62 -7.39 3.72
C SER A 38 31.58 -6.61 4.54
N PHE A 39 30.73 -5.81 3.87
CA PHE A 39 29.58 -5.14 4.47
C PHE A 39 28.27 -5.91 4.26
N SER A 40 27.27 -5.67 5.13
CA SER A 40 25.94 -6.31 4.99
C SER A 40 25.22 -5.83 3.72
N PRO A 41 24.68 -6.75 2.88
CA PRO A 41 23.83 -6.39 1.74
C PRO A 41 22.63 -5.50 2.12
N ASP A 42 22.20 -5.53 3.37
CA ASP A 42 21.13 -4.69 3.91
C ASP A 42 21.41 -3.19 3.72
N LEU A 43 22.68 -2.78 3.69
CA LEU A 43 23.08 -1.39 3.45
C LEU A 43 22.67 -0.90 2.06
N PHE A 44 22.59 -1.78 1.05
CA PHE A 44 22.04 -1.41 -0.26
C PHE A 44 20.60 -0.95 -0.14
N VAL A 45 19.77 -1.70 0.61
CA VAL A 45 18.35 -1.39 0.76
C VAL A 45 18.17 -0.11 1.58
N LEU A 46 18.95 0.07 2.65
CA LEU A 46 18.93 1.31 3.42
C LEU A 46 19.31 2.52 2.57
N CYS A 47 20.36 2.40 1.75
CA CYS A 47 20.76 3.47 0.83
C CYS A 47 19.65 3.75 -0.21
N ALA A 48 19.02 2.69 -0.75
CA ALA A 48 17.95 2.81 -1.73
C ALA A 48 16.70 3.52 -1.17
N GLU A 49 16.29 3.20 0.06
CA GLU A 49 15.16 3.86 0.72
C GLU A 49 15.42 5.34 0.96
N GLN A 50 16.62 5.71 1.41
CA GLN A 50 16.98 7.12 1.58
C GLN A 50 17.04 7.85 0.23
N ALA A 51 17.60 7.20 -0.80
CA ALA A 51 17.61 7.75 -2.14
C ALA A 51 16.21 8.03 -2.69
N LEU A 52 15.24 7.13 -2.46
CA LEU A 52 13.84 7.35 -2.84
C LEU A 52 13.23 8.54 -2.09
N LYS A 53 13.44 8.64 -0.78
CA LYS A 53 12.95 9.79 0.02
C LYS A 53 13.52 11.13 -0.44
N MET A 54 14.72 11.12 -1.00
CA MET A 54 15.43 12.29 -1.48
C MET A 54 15.23 12.55 -2.98
N GLY A 55 14.38 11.79 -3.67
CA GLY A 55 14.11 11.96 -5.10
C GLY A 55 15.30 11.60 -6.00
N GLN A 56 16.14 10.64 -5.60
CA GLN A 56 17.27 10.13 -6.38
C GLN A 56 17.01 8.67 -6.83
N PRO A 57 16.10 8.44 -7.79
CA PRO A 57 15.70 7.09 -8.20
C PRO A 57 16.85 6.28 -8.81
N GLU A 58 17.83 6.91 -9.47
CA GLU A 58 18.96 6.23 -10.11
C GLU A 58 19.88 5.57 -9.07
N VAL A 59 20.10 6.24 -7.94
CA VAL A 59 20.88 5.69 -6.82
C VAL A 59 20.14 4.51 -6.21
N SER A 60 18.83 4.65 -6.01
CA SER A 60 18.00 3.57 -5.49
C SER A 60 18.00 2.36 -6.42
N GLU A 61 17.82 2.56 -7.71
CA GLU A 61 17.83 1.48 -8.70
C GLU A 61 19.15 0.72 -8.72
N ASP A 62 20.29 1.40 -8.73
CA ASP A 62 21.60 0.73 -8.69
C ASP A 62 21.79 -0.06 -7.40
N CYS A 63 21.43 0.52 -6.24
CA CYS A 63 21.47 -0.17 -4.96
C CYS A 63 20.59 -1.43 -4.94
N ILE A 64 19.34 -1.34 -5.39
CA ILE A 64 18.43 -2.49 -5.44
C ILE A 64 18.93 -3.55 -6.43
N ARG A 65 19.49 -3.14 -7.58
CA ARG A 65 20.13 -4.06 -8.51
C ARG A 65 21.31 -4.80 -7.88
N MET A 66 22.16 -4.11 -7.11
CA MET A 66 23.28 -4.74 -6.40
C MET A 66 22.78 -5.69 -5.30
N TYR A 67 21.76 -5.30 -4.53
CA TYR A 67 21.14 -6.15 -3.51
C TYR A 67 20.69 -7.50 -4.08
N PHE A 68 19.91 -7.49 -5.17
CA PHE A 68 19.39 -8.73 -5.78
C PHE A 68 20.47 -9.57 -6.49
N LYS A 69 21.65 -9.02 -6.78
CA LYS A 69 22.78 -9.78 -7.33
C LYS A 69 23.55 -10.56 -6.25
N VAL A 70 23.56 -10.07 -5.01
CA VAL A 70 24.27 -10.73 -3.91
C VAL A 70 23.36 -11.81 -3.31
N LYS A 71 23.90 -13.02 -3.16
CA LYS A 71 23.23 -14.08 -2.40
C LYS A 71 23.42 -13.79 -0.92
N GLY A 72 22.39 -13.27 -0.26
CA GLY A 72 22.37 -12.98 1.17
C GLY A 72 21.31 -13.80 1.93
N PRO A 73 21.32 -13.75 3.26
CA PRO A 73 20.24 -14.31 4.06
C PRO A 73 18.91 -13.63 3.73
N VAL A 74 17.83 -14.41 3.76
CA VAL A 74 16.48 -13.88 3.57
C VAL A 74 16.01 -13.25 4.88
N THR A 75 15.94 -11.93 4.91
CA THR A 75 15.52 -11.13 6.07
C THR A 75 14.40 -10.15 5.65
N GLN A 76 13.93 -9.31 6.58
CA GLN A 76 13.01 -8.20 6.27
C GLN A 76 13.46 -7.33 5.07
N PHE A 77 14.76 -7.28 4.78
CA PHE A 77 15.31 -6.48 3.69
C PHE A 77 14.90 -6.99 2.30
N LEU A 78 14.49 -8.26 2.17
CA LEU A 78 13.92 -8.76 0.91
C LEU A 78 12.59 -8.07 0.59
N GLY A 79 11.69 -8.01 1.58
CA GLY A 79 10.41 -7.30 1.44
C GLY A 79 10.63 -5.81 1.18
N ARG A 80 11.53 -5.17 1.93
CA ARG A 80 11.88 -3.74 1.76
C ARG A 80 12.49 -3.44 0.39
N ALA A 81 13.32 -4.34 -0.14
CA ALA A 81 13.88 -4.21 -1.49
C ALA A 81 12.78 -4.29 -2.56
N HIS A 82 11.80 -5.18 -2.41
CA HIS A 82 10.62 -5.22 -3.27
C HIS A 82 9.79 -3.93 -3.18
N LEU A 83 9.63 -3.35 -1.99
CA LEU A 83 8.94 -2.05 -1.84
C LEU A 83 9.70 -0.89 -2.50
N CYS A 84 11.03 -0.90 -2.46
CA CYS A 84 11.83 0.07 -3.23
C CYS A 84 11.62 -0.12 -4.73
N ARG A 85 11.66 -1.37 -5.21
CA ARG A 85 11.45 -1.69 -6.63
C ARG A 85 10.07 -1.30 -7.11
N ALA A 86 9.03 -1.52 -6.29
CA ALA A 86 7.67 -1.08 -6.58
C ALA A 86 7.59 0.44 -6.81
N GLN A 87 8.22 1.23 -5.95
CA GLN A 87 8.27 2.69 -6.09
C GLN A 87 9.06 3.14 -7.33
N LEU A 88 10.13 2.43 -7.69
CA LEU A 88 10.92 2.73 -8.90
C LEU A 88 10.17 2.45 -10.20
N CYS A 89 9.29 1.43 -10.21
CA CYS A 89 8.45 1.11 -11.35
C CYS A 89 7.02 1.67 -11.21
N ALA A 90 6.81 2.69 -10.38
CA ALA A 90 5.52 3.34 -10.25
C ALA A 90 5.07 3.91 -11.61
N PRO A 91 3.80 3.70 -12.01
CA PRO A 91 3.33 4.11 -13.33
C PRO A 91 3.44 5.63 -13.53
N LYS A 92 3.96 6.05 -14.68
CA LYS A 92 4.05 7.49 -15.02
C LYS A 92 2.71 8.07 -15.46
N SER A 93 1.81 7.22 -15.95
CA SER A 93 0.46 7.57 -16.30
C SER A 93 -0.50 6.43 -15.98
N THR A 94 -1.77 6.78 -15.80
CA THR A 94 -2.85 5.80 -15.64
C THR A 94 -3.18 5.02 -16.91
N GLU A 95 -2.58 5.37 -18.04
CA GLU A 95 -2.77 4.67 -19.32
C GLU A 95 -1.77 3.51 -19.46
N ASN A 96 -0.67 3.54 -18.70
CA ASN A 96 0.33 2.49 -18.72
C ASN A 96 -0.01 1.37 -17.74
N MET A 97 -0.92 0.48 -18.17
CA MET A 97 -1.35 -0.67 -17.37
C MET A 97 -0.23 -1.70 -17.16
N GLU A 98 0.73 -1.81 -18.07
CA GLU A 98 1.87 -2.72 -17.92
C GLU A 98 2.77 -2.26 -16.74
N GLU A 99 3.09 -0.97 -16.66
CA GLU A 99 3.80 -0.42 -15.50
C GLU A 99 3.02 -0.63 -14.20
N PHE A 100 1.68 -0.49 -14.25
CA PHE A 100 0.82 -0.74 -13.08
C PHE A 100 0.93 -2.19 -12.60
N GLU A 101 0.74 -3.16 -13.49
CA GLU A 101 0.82 -4.59 -13.16
C GLU A 101 2.22 -4.99 -12.66
N ASN A 102 3.26 -4.44 -13.27
CA ASN A 102 4.64 -4.63 -12.82
C ASN A 102 4.85 -4.07 -11.40
N CYS A 103 4.31 -2.89 -11.10
CA CYS A 103 4.36 -2.27 -9.78
C CYS A 103 3.60 -3.09 -8.74
N VAL A 104 2.36 -3.49 -9.05
CA VAL A 104 1.52 -4.35 -8.21
C VAL A 104 2.24 -5.66 -7.90
N THR A 105 2.88 -6.27 -8.88
CA THR A 105 3.65 -7.52 -8.69
C THR A 105 4.74 -7.36 -7.63
N GLN A 106 5.44 -6.23 -7.58
CA GLN A 106 6.46 -5.98 -6.56
C GLN A 106 5.84 -5.80 -5.17
N TYR A 107 4.71 -5.10 -5.04
CA TYR A 107 3.97 -5.03 -3.78
C TYR A 107 3.53 -6.41 -3.30
N MET A 108 2.98 -7.24 -4.18
CA MET A 108 2.54 -8.60 -3.83
C MET A 108 3.71 -9.50 -3.43
N LYS A 109 4.90 -9.33 -4.01
CA LYS A 109 6.10 -10.05 -3.55
C LYS A 109 6.45 -9.68 -2.11
N ALA A 110 6.42 -8.40 -1.75
CA ALA A 110 6.67 -7.96 -0.38
C ALA A 110 5.61 -8.49 0.61
N ILE A 111 4.33 -8.42 0.23
CA ILE A 111 3.21 -8.87 1.07
C ILE A 111 3.25 -10.39 1.28
N ASN A 112 3.41 -11.17 0.20
CA ASN A 112 3.44 -12.62 0.30
C ASN A 112 4.68 -13.14 1.03
N PHE A 113 5.81 -12.42 0.95
CA PHE A 113 6.96 -12.68 1.80
C PHE A 113 6.66 -12.42 3.28
N ALA A 114 6.07 -11.26 3.59
CA ALA A 114 5.84 -10.82 4.95
C ALA A 114 4.77 -11.61 5.70
N LYS A 115 3.70 -12.04 5.02
CA LYS A 115 2.58 -12.75 5.64
C LYS A 115 2.94 -14.12 6.23
N GLY A 116 4.06 -14.70 5.82
CA GLY A 116 4.50 -16.02 6.30
C GLY A 116 5.17 -16.00 7.67
N GLU A 117 5.46 -14.81 8.23
CA GLU A 117 6.28 -14.67 9.42
C GLU A 117 5.81 -13.46 10.27
N PRO A 118 5.25 -13.68 11.47
CA PRO A 118 4.67 -12.62 12.31
C PRO A 118 5.57 -11.40 12.56
N ARG A 119 6.87 -11.60 12.76
CA ARG A 119 7.83 -10.48 12.95
C ARG A 119 7.93 -9.55 11.74
N TYR A 120 7.40 -9.93 10.58
CA TYR A 120 7.39 -9.15 9.35
C TYR A 120 6.04 -8.55 9.00
N TYR A 121 4.99 -8.72 9.82
CA TYR A 121 3.66 -8.17 9.52
C TYR A 121 3.63 -6.65 9.31
N PHE A 122 4.55 -5.91 9.94
CA PHE A 122 4.72 -4.47 9.68
C PHE A 122 5.02 -4.15 8.20
N LEU A 123 5.63 -5.09 7.45
CA LEU A 123 5.84 -4.93 6.01
C LEU A 123 4.54 -5.06 5.20
N VAL A 124 3.56 -5.84 5.68
CA VAL A 124 2.22 -5.89 5.05
C VAL A 124 1.56 -4.53 5.16
N TYR A 125 1.57 -3.94 6.35
CA TYR A 125 1.07 -2.58 6.57
C TYR A 125 1.78 -1.57 5.67
N ASN A 126 3.12 -1.53 5.71
CA ASN A 126 3.92 -0.61 4.91
C ASN A 126 3.66 -0.77 3.40
N ALA A 127 3.54 -2.02 2.93
CA ALA A 127 3.21 -2.31 1.54
C ALA A 127 1.82 -1.78 1.17
N SER A 128 0.83 -1.94 2.04
CA SER A 128 -0.54 -1.46 1.79
C SER A 128 -0.61 0.07 1.67
N VAL A 129 0.13 0.79 2.51
CA VAL A 129 0.20 2.27 2.47
C VAL A 129 0.88 2.75 1.19
N LEU A 130 2.01 2.13 0.80
CA LEU A 130 2.71 2.48 -0.42
C LEU A 130 1.90 2.12 -1.68
N TYR A 131 1.29 0.93 -1.69
CA TYR A 131 0.37 0.51 -2.75
C TYR A 131 -0.75 1.53 -2.90
N TRP A 132 -1.39 1.95 -1.80
CA TRP A 132 -2.48 2.90 -1.87
C TRP A 132 -2.06 4.21 -2.53
N ARG A 133 -0.91 4.78 -2.11
CA ARG A 133 -0.37 6.00 -2.71
C ARG A 133 -0.16 5.86 -4.21
N MET A 134 0.31 4.70 -4.67
CA MET A 134 0.51 4.40 -6.08
C MET A 134 -0.81 4.18 -6.83
N ALA A 135 -1.80 3.52 -6.23
CA ALA A 135 -3.04 3.13 -6.87
C ALA A 135 -4.06 4.26 -6.97
N ARG A 136 -3.98 5.29 -6.11
CA ARG A 136 -4.94 6.41 -6.09
C ARG A 136 -5.23 7.07 -7.45
N PRO A 137 -4.26 7.34 -8.34
CA PRO A 137 -4.54 7.89 -9.67
C PRO A 137 -5.45 7.00 -10.53
N PHE A 138 -5.51 5.69 -10.27
CA PHE A 138 -6.34 4.73 -10.99
C PHE A 138 -7.79 4.66 -10.47
N LEU A 139 -8.12 5.38 -9.38
CA LEU A 139 -9.48 5.56 -8.86
C LEU A 139 -10.27 6.57 -9.70
N LYS A 140 -10.37 6.29 -11.00
CA LYS A 140 -11.10 7.08 -11.98
C LYS A 140 -12.11 6.22 -12.71
N PRO A 141 -13.20 6.80 -13.25
CA PRO A 141 -14.22 6.05 -13.97
C PRO A 141 -13.62 5.12 -15.04
N GLY A 142 -14.08 3.88 -15.09
CA GLY A 142 -13.58 2.85 -16.00
C GLY A 142 -12.36 2.06 -15.51
N TYR A 143 -11.64 2.49 -14.47
CA TYR A 143 -10.38 1.84 -14.04
C TYR A 143 -10.48 1.04 -12.73
N HIS A 144 -11.52 1.26 -11.93
CA HIS A 144 -11.73 0.60 -10.63
C HIS A 144 -11.58 -0.93 -10.68
N HIS A 145 -12.04 -1.56 -11.75
CA HIS A 145 -11.96 -3.01 -11.92
C HIS A 145 -10.53 -3.56 -11.94
N HIS A 146 -9.53 -2.77 -12.36
CA HIS A 146 -8.12 -3.17 -12.35
C HIS A 146 -7.53 -3.25 -10.94
N LEU A 147 -8.08 -2.50 -9.97
CA LEU A 147 -7.57 -2.49 -8.60
C LEU A 147 -8.12 -3.65 -7.77
N ILE A 148 -9.32 -4.14 -8.10
CA ILE A 148 -10.05 -5.17 -7.31
C ILE A 148 -9.14 -6.35 -6.92
N PRO A 149 -8.39 -7.00 -7.84
CA PRO A 149 -7.61 -8.18 -7.47
C PRO A 149 -6.53 -7.89 -6.42
N SER A 150 -5.84 -6.76 -6.57
CA SER A 150 -4.74 -6.40 -5.68
C SER A 150 -5.22 -5.81 -4.34
N LEU A 151 -6.27 -4.97 -4.36
CA LEU A 151 -6.91 -4.47 -3.13
C LEU A 151 -7.52 -5.61 -2.31
N LEU A 152 -8.21 -6.55 -2.94
CA LEU A 152 -8.78 -7.72 -2.26
C LEU A 152 -7.69 -8.53 -1.53
N GLN A 153 -6.57 -8.80 -2.21
CA GLN A 153 -5.46 -9.54 -1.60
C GLN A 153 -4.85 -8.76 -0.42
N ILE A 154 -4.64 -7.45 -0.56
CA ILE A 154 -4.12 -6.60 0.52
C ILE A 154 -5.04 -6.64 1.73
N VAL A 155 -6.34 -6.43 1.53
CA VAL A 155 -7.35 -6.44 2.60
C VAL A 155 -7.41 -7.81 3.29
N SER A 156 -7.35 -8.91 2.53
CA SER A 156 -7.31 -10.28 3.08
C SER A 156 -6.11 -10.48 3.98
N VAL A 157 -4.90 -10.14 3.51
CA VAL A 157 -3.68 -10.34 4.29
C VAL A 157 -3.64 -9.43 5.51
N LEU A 158 -4.10 -8.18 5.41
CA LEU A 158 -4.25 -7.29 6.58
C LEU A 158 -5.23 -7.85 7.61
N ASN A 159 -6.27 -8.55 7.15
CA ASN A 159 -7.21 -9.22 8.04
C ASN A 159 -6.60 -10.44 8.74
N GLU A 160 -5.79 -11.22 8.03
CA GLU A 160 -5.08 -12.40 8.55
C GLU A 160 -3.95 -12.04 9.52
N THR A 161 -3.30 -10.89 9.32
CA THR A 161 -2.09 -10.48 10.08
C THR A 161 -2.40 -9.63 11.31
N GLU A 162 -3.67 -9.53 11.72
CA GLU A 162 -4.15 -8.80 12.91
C GLU A 162 -3.52 -7.40 13.07
N GLU A 163 -3.42 -6.67 11.96
CA GLU A 163 -2.77 -5.35 11.92
C GLU A 163 -3.44 -4.34 12.88
N GLU A 164 -2.61 -3.50 13.52
CA GLU A 164 -2.98 -2.61 14.62
C GLU A 164 -3.86 -1.44 14.17
N ASP A 165 -3.56 -0.85 13.01
CA ASP A 165 -4.32 0.24 12.41
C ASP A 165 -5.58 -0.26 11.68
N LYS A 166 -6.53 -0.71 12.49
CA LYS A 166 -7.85 -1.13 12.02
C LYS A 166 -8.61 -0.01 11.28
N GLY A 167 -8.28 1.25 11.57
CA GLY A 167 -8.84 2.42 10.90
C GLY A 167 -8.37 2.54 9.44
N TRP A 168 -7.13 2.18 9.17
CA TRP A 168 -6.55 2.06 7.84
C TRP A 168 -7.14 0.89 7.06
N ARG A 169 -7.25 -0.30 7.67
CA ARG A 169 -7.94 -1.43 7.03
C ARG A 169 -9.38 -1.08 6.64
N ALA A 170 -10.11 -0.39 7.52
CA ALA A 170 -11.46 0.08 7.22
C ALA A 170 -11.53 1.02 6.00
N GLU A 171 -10.51 1.87 5.79
CA GLU A 171 -10.40 2.73 4.59
C GLU A 171 -10.25 1.88 3.33
N LEU A 172 -9.35 0.90 3.34
CA LEU A 172 -9.13 0.02 2.19
C LEU A 172 -10.35 -0.87 1.88
N MET A 173 -11.10 -1.30 2.90
CA MET A 173 -12.36 -2.03 2.71
C MET A 173 -13.42 -1.16 2.05
N LEU A 174 -13.56 0.11 2.45
CA LEU A 174 -14.48 1.03 1.79
C LEU A 174 -14.14 1.21 0.32
N GLU A 175 -12.85 1.40 0.00
CA GLU A 175 -12.45 1.55 -1.40
C GLU A 175 -12.71 0.27 -2.20
N LEU A 176 -12.41 -0.90 -1.63
CA LEU A 176 -12.67 -2.16 -2.32
C LEU A 176 -14.16 -2.34 -2.63
N LEU A 177 -15.04 -1.96 -1.70
CA LEU A 177 -16.48 -1.94 -1.95
C LEU A 177 -16.85 -0.99 -3.09
N GLU A 178 -16.33 0.25 -3.07
CA GLU A 178 -16.56 1.22 -4.14
C GLU A 178 -16.05 0.66 -5.49
N CYS A 179 -14.89 0.01 -5.50
CA CYS A 179 -14.35 -0.60 -6.72
C CYS A 179 -15.28 -1.70 -7.28
N TYR A 180 -15.86 -2.55 -6.43
CA TYR A 180 -16.86 -3.54 -6.87
C TYR A 180 -18.09 -2.85 -7.47
N LEU A 181 -18.63 -1.82 -6.81
CA LEU A 181 -19.82 -1.10 -7.26
C LEU A 181 -19.59 -0.38 -8.59
N GLN A 182 -18.47 0.33 -8.73
CA GLN A 182 -18.08 1.02 -9.96
C GLN A 182 -17.80 0.05 -11.13
N ALA A 183 -17.43 -1.19 -10.82
CA ALA A 183 -17.24 -2.25 -11.82
C ALA A 183 -18.54 -3.03 -12.13
N GLY A 184 -19.68 -2.66 -11.54
CA GLY A 184 -20.96 -3.35 -11.72
C GLY A 184 -21.02 -4.74 -11.07
N LYS A 185 -20.09 -5.06 -10.16
CA LYS A 185 -19.96 -6.36 -9.48
C LYS A 185 -20.81 -6.40 -8.20
N HIS A 186 -22.12 -6.29 -8.37
CA HIS A 186 -23.06 -6.15 -7.26
C HIS A 186 -23.11 -7.39 -6.34
N GLU A 187 -22.97 -8.60 -6.90
CA GLU A 187 -23.00 -9.82 -6.09
C GLU A 187 -21.77 -9.91 -5.18
N GLU A 188 -20.59 -9.61 -5.71
CA GLU A 188 -19.35 -9.55 -4.93
C GLU A 188 -19.37 -8.42 -3.90
N ALA A 189 -19.92 -7.24 -4.25
CA ALA A 189 -20.13 -6.14 -3.32
C ALA A 189 -21.00 -6.57 -2.12
N ALA A 190 -22.14 -7.22 -2.39
CA ALA A 190 -23.06 -7.70 -1.35
C ALA A 190 -22.39 -8.74 -0.43
N LYS A 191 -21.68 -9.72 -1.00
CA LYS A 191 -20.91 -10.71 -0.23
C LYS A 191 -19.84 -10.05 0.63
N PHE A 192 -19.13 -9.07 0.08
CA PHE A 192 -18.07 -8.36 0.78
C PHE A 192 -18.61 -7.50 1.93
N CYS A 193 -19.79 -6.88 1.78
CA CYS A 193 -20.44 -6.11 2.85
C CYS A 193 -20.70 -6.95 4.12
N ALA A 194 -20.95 -8.25 3.99
CA ALA A 194 -21.17 -9.15 5.13
C ALA A 194 -19.97 -9.21 6.08
N THR A 195 -18.76 -8.93 5.59
CA THR A 195 -17.54 -8.87 6.42
C THR A 195 -17.12 -7.42 6.70
N ALA A 196 -17.21 -6.54 5.69
CA ALA A 196 -16.78 -5.16 5.80
C ALA A 196 -17.61 -4.32 6.77
N ALA A 197 -18.95 -4.41 6.70
CA ALA A 197 -19.82 -3.56 7.51
C ALA A 197 -19.68 -3.85 9.02
N PRO A 198 -19.72 -5.12 9.50
CA PRO A 198 -19.47 -5.42 10.91
C PRO A 198 -18.07 -5.00 11.36
N PHE A 199 -17.05 -5.22 10.51
CA PHE A 199 -15.68 -4.83 10.83
C PHE A 199 -15.55 -3.31 11.03
N ILE A 200 -16.07 -2.52 10.09
CA ILE A 200 -16.03 -1.05 10.15
C ILE A 200 -16.84 -0.55 11.34
N LYS A 201 -18.02 -1.13 11.60
CA LYS A 201 -18.86 -0.75 12.75
C LYS A 201 -18.11 -0.92 14.07
N ALA A 202 -17.39 -2.03 14.23
CA ALA A 202 -16.67 -2.35 15.46
C ALA A 202 -15.36 -1.57 15.63
N ASN A 203 -14.64 -1.28 14.54
CA ASN A 203 -13.25 -0.80 14.62
C ASN A 203 -13.05 0.63 14.08
N ALA A 204 -13.97 1.15 13.28
CA ALA A 204 -13.94 2.50 12.73
C ALA A 204 -15.36 3.10 12.64
N PRO A 205 -16.09 3.24 13.77
CA PRO A 205 -17.50 3.64 13.79
C PRO A 205 -17.77 4.98 13.09
N GLN A 206 -16.79 5.90 13.09
CA GLN A 206 -16.85 7.17 12.36
C GLN A 206 -17.00 7.00 10.84
N LYS A 207 -16.56 5.86 10.29
CA LYS A 207 -16.68 5.49 8.88
C LYS A 207 -17.93 4.66 8.59
N TYR A 208 -18.62 4.15 9.61
CA TYR A 208 -19.76 3.26 9.41
C TYR A 208 -20.91 3.93 8.64
N ARG A 209 -21.13 5.23 8.86
CA ARG A 209 -22.11 6.01 8.10
C ARG A 209 -21.83 6.00 6.59
N GLN A 210 -20.56 5.95 6.19
CA GLN A 210 -20.16 5.94 4.78
C GLN A 210 -20.49 4.60 4.12
N ILE A 211 -20.11 3.47 4.73
CA ILE A 211 -20.48 2.16 4.18
C ILE A 211 -21.99 1.96 4.17
N PHE A 212 -22.70 2.41 5.22
CA PHE A 212 -24.17 2.34 5.25
C PHE A 212 -24.82 3.12 4.11
N ALA A 213 -24.32 4.33 3.79
CA ALA A 213 -24.83 5.10 2.66
C ALA A 213 -24.64 4.38 1.32
N LEU A 214 -23.49 3.74 1.10
CA LEU A 214 -23.23 2.92 -0.10
C LEU A 214 -24.17 1.72 -0.16
N MET A 215 -24.32 1.00 0.96
CA MET A 215 -25.19 -0.16 1.04
C MET A 215 -26.65 0.18 0.77
N VAL A 216 -27.15 1.33 1.26
CA VAL A 216 -28.52 1.79 0.95
C VAL A 216 -28.68 2.16 -0.51
N ARG A 217 -27.77 2.99 -1.06
CA ARG A 217 -27.87 3.49 -2.43
C ARG A 217 -27.85 2.39 -3.48
N HIS A 218 -27.10 1.32 -3.20
CA HIS A 218 -26.93 0.19 -4.10
C HIS A 218 -27.75 -1.05 -3.69
N GLU A 219 -28.71 -0.88 -2.78
CA GLU A 219 -29.65 -1.94 -2.36
C GLU A 219 -28.94 -3.22 -1.86
N LEU A 220 -27.82 -3.07 -1.15
CA LEU A 220 -27.00 -4.17 -0.62
C LEU A 220 -27.44 -4.69 0.75
N MET A 221 -28.61 -4.28 1.24
CA MET A 221 -29.16 -4.68 2.54
C MET A 221 -30.57 -5.21 2.40
N ASP A 222 -30.90 -6.21 3.21
CA ASP A 222 -32.28 -6.66 3.35
C ASP A 222 -33.10 -5.69 4.23
N GLU A 223 -34.43 -5.81 4.15
CA GLU A 223 -35.34 -4.93 4.89
C GLU A 223 -35.21 -5.03 6.41
N LEU A 224 -34.87 -6.21 6.94
CA LEU A 224 -34.78 -6.43 8.38
C LEU A 224 -33.54 -5.72 8.93
N GLN A 225 -32.38 -5.93 8.31
CA GLN A 225 -31.13 -5.24 8.61
C GLN A 225 -31.33 -3.72 8.55
N LEU A 226 -32.00 -3.25 7.50
CA LEU A 226 -32.26 -1.82 7.32
C LEU A 226 -33.16 -1.25 8.43
N LYS A 227 -34.20 -1.98 8.84
CA LYS A 227 -35.07 -1.57 9.96
C LYS A 227 -34.29 -1.52 11.28
N GLU A 228 -33.43 -2.50 11.54
CA GLU A 228 -32.59 -2.57 12.73
C GLU A 228 -31.57 -1.41 12.78
N GLU A 229 -30.84 -1.17 11.70
CA GLU A 229 -29.86 -0.07 11.64
C GLU A 229 -30.51 1.30 11.84
N LYS A 230 -31.66 1.54 11.20
CA LYS A 230 -32.42 2.80 11.37
C LYS A 230 -32.88 3.00 12.80
N ARG A 231 -33.35 1.94 13.47
CA ARG A 231 -33.78 2.00 14.87
C ARG A 231 -32.61 2.26 15.81
N SER A 232 -31.42 1.78 15.47
CA SER A 232 -30.22 1.93 16.30
C SER A 232 -29.66 3.36 16.32
N SER A 233 -29.93 4.17 15.29
CA SER A 233 -29.32 5.50 15.15
C SER A 233 -30.16 6.48 14.31
N ILE A 234 -30.42 7.67 14.87
CA ILE A 234 -31.02 8.79 14.15
C ILE A 234 -30.15 9.20 12.96
N SER A 235 -28.82 9.20 13.12
CA SER A 235 -27.91 9.53 12.02
C SER A 235 -28.04 8.55 10.85
N LEU A 236 -28.24 7.25 11.11
CA LEU A 236 -28.45 6.26 10.06
C LEU A 236 -29.84 6.39 9.44
N SER A 237 -30.86 6.70 10.24
CA SER A 237 -32.20 7.02 9.73
C SER A 237 -32.19 8.21 8.76
N VAL A 238 -31.53 9.31 9.12
CA VAL A 238 -31.36 10.47 8.23
C VAL A 238 -30.56 10.10 6.98
N THR A 239 -29.47 9.33 7.15
CA THR A 239 -28.65 8.87 6.02
C THR A 239 -29.46 8.02 5.04
N PHE A 240 -30.33 7.14 5.53
CA PHE A 240 -31.23 6.36 4.70
C PHE A 240 -32.17 7.27 3.89
N GLN A 241 -32.86 8.21 4.54
CA GLN A 241 -33.79 9.11 3.87
C GLN A 241 -33.12 9.90 2.75
N ILE A 242 -31.92 10.46 3.00
CA ILE A 242 -31.16 11.21 2.01
C ILE A 242 -30.77 10.34 0.81
N ASN A 243 -30.32 9.10 1.03
CA ASN A 243 -29.85 8.22 -0.05
C ASN A 243 -30.99 7.53 -0.82
N MET A 244 -32.22 7.57 -0.33
CA MET A 244 -33.42 7.10 -1.05
C MET A 244 -34.05 8.16 -1.96
N LEU A 245 -33.64 9.42 -1.85
CA LEU A 245 -34.13 10.48 -2.72
C LEU A 245 -33.72 10.16 -4.17
N LYS A 246 -34.70 10.07 -5.07
CA LYS A 246 -34.45 9.98 -6.50
C LYS A 246 -34.17 11.39 -7.03
N ALA A 247 -33.02 11.58 -7.68
CA ALA A 247 -32.70 12.78 -8.44
C ALA A 247 -33.28 12.67 -9.85
#